data_AF-A0A962F7J9-F1
#
_entry.id   AF-A0A962F7J9-F1
#
_cell.length_a   1.000
_cell.length_b   1.000
_cell.length_c   1.000
_cell.angle_alpha   90.00
_cell.angle_beta   90.00
_cell.angle_gamma   90.00
#
_symmetry.space_group_name_H-M   'P 1'
#
loop_
_entity.id
_entity.type
_entity.pdbx_description
1 polymer ?
#
loop_
_entity_poly.entity_id
_entity_poly.type
_entity_poly.pdbx_seq_one_letter_code
_entity_poly.pdbx_strand_id
1 'polypeptide(L)'
;GAVILPGLDDIMPDKDWRLISGAEEGSEPGHGHPQAALARLLTRLEVSREDVRALAEPGDALNERRRFLSQALTPSESTPNWRAFIAAHGNERADALAGVSLVEAADEREEALAIAICLRETLETPHKTAALITPDRAIARRVRAELARWGLSVDDSGGEPLGATQAGAFARAALSAATDRSDVAFLALLGHSGVAPTQDRARTLGLA
;
A
#
# COMPACT_ATOMS: atom_id res chain seq x y z
N GLY A 1 -18.03 -4.46 23.77
CA GLY A 1 -17.42 -4.33 22.43
C GLY A 1 -16.45 -5.49 22.22
N ALA A 2 -16.01 -5.74 20.99
CA ALA A 2 -15.02 -6.75 20.66
C ALA A 2 -13.90 -6.13 19.81
N VAL A 3 -12.67 -6.62 19.96
CA VAL A 3 -11.52 -6.26 19.12
C VAL A 3 -11.27 -7.41 18.15
N ILE A 4 -11.24 -7.11 16.85
CA ILE A 4 -10.94 -8.08 15.80
C ILE A 4 -9.52 -7.83 15.33
N LEU A 5 -8.69 -8.88 15.31
CA LEU A 5 -7.28 -8.82 14.91
C LEU A 5 -7.11 -9.53 13.55
N PRO A 6 -7.35 -8.83 12.42
CA PRO A 6 -7.30 -9.46 11.11
C PRO A 6 -5.87 -9.90 10.77
N GLY A 7 -5.72 -11.17 10.37
CA GLY A 7 -4.45 -11.71 9.91
C GLY A 7 -3.38 -11.84 11.00
N LEU A 8 -3.77 -11.93 12.28
CA LEU A 8 -2.82 -12.28 13.35
C LEU A 8 -2.17 -13.62 13.05
N ASP A 9 -0.84 -13.66 13.06
CA ASP A 9 -0.08 -14.87 12.80
C ASP A 9 0.05 -15.73 14.07
N ASP A 10 -0.74 -16.78 14.15
CA ASP A 10 -0.79 -17.81 15.19
C ASP A 10 0.15 -19.01 14.91
N ILE A 11 0.84 -19.03 13.76
CA ILE A 11 1.69 -20.14 13.30
C ILE A 11 3.17 -19.85 13.62
N MET A 12 3.59 -18.60 13.49
CA MET A 12 4.98 -18.18 13.67
C MET A 12 5.53 -18.66 15.01
N PRO A 13 6.73 -19.29 15.07
CA PRO A 13 7.31 -19.73 16.33
C PRO A 13 7.51 -18.58 17.33
N ASP A 14 7.31 -18.84 18.63
CA ASP A 14 7.43 -17.79 19.67
C ASP A 14 8.78 -17.07 19.67
N LYS A 15 9.86 -17.79 19.32
CA LYS A 15 11.20 -17.19 19.21
C LYS A 15 11.22 -16.04 18.18
N ASP A 16 10.51 -16.22 17.06
CA ASP A 16 10.47 -15.25 15.95
C ASP A 16 9.47 -14.14 16.28
N TRP A 17 8.36 -14.51 16.95
CA TRP A 17 7.39 -13.55 17.47
C TRP A 17 8.02 -12.54 18.45
N ARG A 18 8.93 -12.99 19.33
CA ARG A 18 9.61 -12.09 20.29
C ARG A 18 10.49 -11.05 19.61
N LEU A 19 11.14 -11.42 18.50
CA LEU A 19 11.96 -10.50 17.70
C LEU A 19 11.11 -9.37 17.10
N ILE A 20 9.91 -9.68 16.61
CA ILE A 20 9.02 -8.67 16.02
C ILE A 20 8.28 -7.83 17.06
N SER A 21 7.98 -8.40 18.23
CA SER A 21 7.24 -7.71 19.29
C SER A 21 8.11 -6.67 20.01
N GLY A 22 9.44 -6.76 19.90
CA GLY A 22 10.38 -5.93 20.66
C GLY A 22 10.25 -6.19 22.17
N ALA A 23 9.95 -7.44 22.55
CA ALA A 23 9.74 -7.83 23.94
C ALA A 23 11.05 -8.08 24.69
N GLU A 24 12.18 -8.17 23.98
CA GLU A 24 13.50 -8.31 24.62
C GLU A 24 14.08 -6.93 24.94
N GLU A 25 14.57 -6.75 26.17
CA GLU A 25 15.27 -5.54 26.60
C GLU A 25 16.49 -5.29 25.69
N GLY A 26 16.51 -4.14 25.03
CA GLY A 26 17.58 -3.74 24.11
C GLY A 26 17.40 -4.21 22.66
N SER A 27 16.33 -4.93 22.34
CA SER A 27 15.95 -5.23 20.95
C SER A 27 15.15 -4.07 20.35
N GLU A 28 15.54 -3.59 19.17
CA GLU A 28 14.66 -2.70 18.41
C GLU A 28 13.50 -3.53 17.86
N PRO A 29 12.24 -3.14 18.11
CA PRO A 29 11.10 -3.82 17.50
C PRO A 29 11.29 -3.83 15.98
N GLY A 30 10.96 -4.95 15.33
CA GLY A 30 10.94 -5.04 13.87
C GLY A 30 9.84 -4.15 13.27
N HIS A 31 10.03 -2.82 13.28
CA HIS A 31 9.01 -1.83 12.91
C HIS A 31 8.51 -1.99 11.47
N GLY A 32 9.33 -2.57 10.59
CA GLY A 32 8.97 -2.90 9.21
C GLY A 32 8.18 -4.21 9.05
N HIS A 33 8.07 -5.04 10.09
CA HIS A 33 7.40 -6.33 9.99
C HIS A 33 5.86 -6.16 10.00
N PRO A 34 5.11 -6.83 9.10
CA PRO A 34 3.65 -6.68 9.01
C PRO A 34 2.88 -6.98 10.31
N GLN A 35 3.36 -7.93 11.12
CA GLN A 35 2.74 -8.29 12.41
C GLN A 35 3.12 -7.36 13.58
N ALA A 36 4.07 -6.44 13.42
CA ALA A 36 4.60 -5.66 14.54
C ALA A 36 3.55 -4.77 15.22
N ALA A 37 2.59 -4.24 14.44
CA ALA A 37 1.49 -3.45 14.99
C ALA A 37 0.54 -4.29 15.87
N LEU A 38 0.21 -5.50 15.42
CA LEU A 38 -0.63 -6.44 16.19
C LEU A 38 0.10 -6.94 17.44
N ALA A 39 1.38 -7.26 17.33
CA ALA A 39 2.20 -7.65 18.47
C ALA A 39 2.25 -6.58 19.56
N ARG A 40 2.51 -5.32 19.19
CA ARG A 40 2.46 -4.18 20.14
C ARG A 40 1.09 -3.96 20.75
N LEU A 41 0.02 -4.19 19.98
CA LEU A 41 -1.35 -4.08 20.49
C LEU A 41 -1.61 -5.14 21.56
N LEU A 42 -1.22 -6.40 21.32
CA LEU A 42 -1.35 -7.48 22.29
C LEU A 42 -0.59 -7.17 23.59
N THR A 43 0.65 -6.70 23.49
CA THR A 43 1.44 -6.26 24.65
C THR A 43 0.73 -5.17 25.45
N ARG A 44 0.14 -4.17 24.78
CA ARG A 44 -0.60 -3.08 25.44
C ARG A 44 -1.91 -3.52 26.07
N LEU A 45 -2.52 -4.57 25.55
CA LEU A 45 -3.76 -5.15 26.09
C LEU A 45 -3.47 -6.16 27.22
N GLU A 46 -2.20 -6.50 27.45
CA GLU A 46 -1.79 -7.55 28.42
C GLU A 46 -2.42 -8.91 28.08
N VAL A 47 -2.56 -9.19 26.79
CA VAL A 47 -3.16 -10.43 26.25
C VAL A 47 -2.09 -11.17 25.45
N SER A 48 -1.99 -12.49 25.65
CA SER A 48 -1.08 -13.31 24.86
C SER A 48 -1.66 -13.60 23.48
N ARG A 49 -0.81 -14.02 22.55
CA ARG A 49 -1.26 -14.44 21.22
C ARG A 49 -2.23 -15.63 21.29
N GLU A 50 -2.01 -16.55 22.22
CA GLU A 50 -2.81 -17.77 22.40
C GLU A 50 -4.22 -17.48 22.95
N ASP A 51 -4.41 -16.34 23.62
CA ASP A 51 -5.71 -15.90 24.12
C ASP A 51 -6.65 -15.43 22.99
N VAL A 52 -6.10 -15.17 21.80
CA VAL A 52 -6.87 -14.71 20.64
C VAL A 52 -7.57 -15.89 19.98
N ARG A 53 -8.90 -15.86 19.96
CA ARG A 53 -9.72 -16.93 19.38
C ARG A 53 -9.97 -16.68 17.89
N ALA A 54 -9.77 -17.72 17.08
CA ALA A 54 -10.18 -17.71 15.69
C ALA A 54 -11.71 -17.55 15.58
N LEU A 55 -12.15 -16.65 14.70
CA LEU A 55 -13.58 -16.43 14.43
C LEU A 55 -14.14 -17.48 13.46
N ALA A 56 -13.29 -18.12 12.67
CA ALA A 56 -13.62 -19.17 11.73
C ALA A 56 -12.39 -20.02 11.41
N GLU A 57 -12.62 -21.30 11.12
CA GLU A 57 -11.58 -22.20 10.63
C GLU A 57 -11.44 -22.05 9.11
N PRO A 58 -10.24 -21.75 8.58
CA PRO A 58 -10.00 -21.72 7.15
C PRO A 58 -10.01 -23.14 6.55
N GLY A 59 -10.31 -23.25 5.25
CA GLY A 59 -10.12 -24.49 4.50
C GLY A 59 -8.64 -24.81 4.25
N ASP A 60 -8.36 -26.03 3.80
CA ASP A 60 -7.00 -26.58 3.64
C ASP A 60 -6.07 -25.70 2.78
N ALA A 61 -6.53 -25.27 1.61
CA ALA A 61 -5.73 -24.41 0.73
C ALA A 61 -5.36 -23.06 1.37
N LEU A 62 -6.26 -22.50 2.20
CA LEU A 62 -5.96 -21.26 2.94
C LEU A 62 -5.00 -21.54 4.10
N ASN A 63 -5.08 -22.70 4.75
CA ASN A 63 -4.12 -23.11 5.77
C ASN A 63 -2.70 -23.28 5.21
N GLU A 64 -2.56 -23.91 4.04
CA GLU A 64 -1.29 -24.02 3.32
C GLU A 64 -0.71 -22.64 3.00
N ARG A 65 -1.53 -21.73 2.47
CA ARG A 65 -1.12 -20.34 2.20
C ARG A 65 -0.73 -19.59 3.46
N ARG A 66 -1.47 -19.74 4.56
CA ARG A 66 -1.14 -19.12 5.86
C ARG A 66 0.23 -19.59 6.36
N ARG A 67 0.50 -20.91 6.32
CA ARG A 67 1.80 -21.48 6.71
C ARG A 67 2.94 -20.94 5.85
N PHE A 68 2.73 -20.90 4.53
CA PHE A 68 3.72 -20.33 3.60
C PHE A 68 4.01 -18.85 3.90
N LEU A 69 2.97 -18.03 4.07
CA LEU A 69 3.12 -16.60 4.37
C LEU A 69 3.77 -16.35 5.73
N SER A 70 3.37 -17.10 6.77
CA SER A 70 3.99 -17.02 8.10
C SER A 70 5.50 -17.28 8.02
N GLN A 71 5.90 -18.31 7.28
CA GLN A 71 7.31 -18.62 7.05
C GLN A 71 8.04 -17.56 6.21
N ALA A 72 7.40 -17.06 5.14
CA ALA A 72 8.00 -16.07 4.24
C ALA A 72 8.21 -14.72 4.94
N LEU A 73 7.40 -14.43 5.95
CA LEU A 73 7.46 -13.19 6.72
C LEU A 73 8.35 -13.31 7.97
N THR A 74 8.91 -14.48 8.30
CA THR A 74 9.80 -14.59 9.47
C THR A 74 10.92 -13.53 9.44
N PRO A 75 11.35 -13.01 10.61
CA PRO A 75 12.44 -12.06 10.70
C PRO A 75 13.71 -12.52 9.99
N SER A 76 14.53 -11.57 9.55
CA SER A 76 15.73 -11.86 8.76
C SER A 76 16.72 -12.73 9.53
N GLU A 77 16.76 -12.62 10.86
CA GLU A 77 17.53 -13.46 11.78
C GLU A 77 17.18 -14.95 11.67
N SER A 78 15.95 -15.27 11.26
CA SER A 78 15.44 -16.63 11.09
C SER A 78 15.49 -17.16 9.66
N THR A 79 16.02 -16.37 8.70
CA THR A 79 16.25 -16.80 7.32
C THR A 79 17.05 -18.11 7.19
N PRO A 80 18.07 -18.42 8.03
CA PRO A 80 18.77 -19.71 7.93
C PRO A 80 17.85 -20.94 8.01
N ASN A 81 16.69 -20.82 8.67
CA ASN A 81 15.71 -21.90 8.80
C ASN A 81 14.91 -22.17 7.52
N TRP A 82 14.94 -21.27 6.53
CA TRP A 82 14.18 -21.42 5.28
C TRP A 82 14.58 -22.67 4.51
N ARG A 83 15.86 -23.04 4.49
CA ARG A 83 16.31 -24.27 3.82
C ARG A 83 15.70 -25.53 4.44
N ALA A 84 15.65 -25.58 5.77
CA ALA A 84 15.03 -26.70 6.49
C ALA A 84 13.52 -26.74 6.24
N PHE A 85 12.85 -25.58 6.24
CA PHE A 85 11.43 -25.49 5.91
C PHE A 85 11.14 -25.98 4.49
N ILE A 86 11.93 -25.54 3.51
CA ILE A 86 11.81 -25.95 2.11
C ILE A 86 11.98 -27.46 1.97
N ALA A 87 12.97 -28.04 2.64
CA ALA A 87 13.21 -29.48 2.63
C ALA A 87 12.06 -30.28 3.26
N ALA A 88 11.41 -29.75 4.32
CA ALA A 88 10.33 -30.42 5.03
C ALA A 88 8.97 -30.34 4.32
N HIS A 89 8.68 -29.24 3.59
CA HIS A 89 7.35 -28.98 3.01
C HIS A 89 7.31 -29.14 1.48
N GLY A 90 8.45 -29.38 0.82
CA GLY A 90 8.52 -29.77 -0.59
C GLY A 90 7.69 -28.88 -1.54
N ASN A 91 6.68 -29.51 -2.18
CA ASN A 91 5.79 -28.93 -3.19
C ASN A 91 4.59 -28.18 -2.62
N GLU A 92 4.31 -28.24 -1.31
CA GLU A 92 3.17 -27.54 -0.68
C GLU A 92 3.19 -26.02 -0.95
N ARG A 93 4.37 -25.48 -1.27
CA ARG A 93 4.55 -24.06 -1.64
C ARG A 93 3.92 -23.72 -3.00
N ALA A 94 3.95 -24.64 -3.96
CA ALA A 94 3.32 -24.43 -5.27
C ALA A 94 1.81 -24.35 -5.11
N ASP A 95 1.23 -25.24 -4.31
CA ASP A 95 -0.20 -25.28 -4.01
C ASP A 95 -0.63 -24.04 -3.18
N ALA A 96 0.18 -23.63 -2.21
CA ALA A 96 -0.03 -22.39 -1.45
C ALA A 96 -0.10 -21.13 -2.35
N LEU A 97 0.65 -21.11 -3.45
CA LEU A 97 0.68 -20.03 -4.43
C LEU A 97 -0.29 -20.24 -5.61
N ALA A 98 -1.17 -21.24 -5.56
CA ALA A 98 -2.18 -21.44 -6.59
C ALA A 98 -3.06 -20.18 -6.77
N GLY A 99 -3.15 -19.68 -8.00
CA GLY A 99 -3.86 -18.44 -8.34
C GLY A 99 -3.07 -17.16 -8.09
N VAL A 100 -1.80 -17.25 -7.71
CA VAL A 100 -0.85 -16.13 -7.69
C VAL A 100 -0.10 -16.11 -9.02
N SER A 101 0.11 -14.92 -9.58
CA SER A 101 0.90 -14.72 -10.79
C SER A 101 1.92 -13.61 -10.55
N LEU A 102 3.09 -13.75 -11.19
CA LEU A 102 4.15 -12.76 -11.15
C LEU A 102 4.27 -12.15 -12.55
N VAL A 103 4.29 -10.82 -12.61
CA VAL A 103 4.59 -10.07 -13.83
C VAL A 103 5.85 -9.25 -13.55
N GLU A 104 6.92 -9.56 -14.27
CA GLU A 104 8.17 -8.79 -14.24
C GLU A 104 8.09 -7.70 -15.31
N ALA A 105 7.97 -6.44 -14.88
CA ALA A 105 7.97 -5.27 -15.76
C ALA A 105 9.38 -4.69 -15.88
N ALA A 106 9.73 -4.18 -17.06
CA ALA A 106 11.02 -3.54 -17.31
C ALA A 106 11.15 -2.15 -16.67
N ASP A 107 10.03 -1.44 -16.52
CA ASP A 107 9.96 -0.11 -15.91
C ASP A 107 8.58 0.18 -15.28
N GLU A 108 8.45 1.31 -14.58
CA GLU A 108 7.21 1.68 -13.87
C GLU A 108 6.06 2.05 -14.82
N ARG A 109 6.32 2.20 -16.13
CA ARG A 109 5.29 2.44 -17.13
C ARG A 109 4.70 1.11 -17.58
N GLU A 110 5.54 0.13 -17.87
CA GLU A 110 5.10 -1.23 -18.18
C GLU A 110 4.36 -1.85 -17.00
N GLU A 111 4.86 -1.68 -15.77
CA GLU A 111 4.20 -2.15 -14.54
C GLU A 111 2.77 -1.60 -14.43
N ALA A 112 2.62 -0.27 -14.56
CA ALA A 112 1.32 0.38 -14.46
C ALA A 112 0.35 -0.09 -15.56
N LEU A 113 0.84 -0.30 -16.78
CA LEU A 113 0.02 -0.80 -17.88
C LEU A 113 -0.41 -2.25 -17.64
N ALA A 114 0.50 -3.12 -17.21
CA ALA A 114 0.19 -4.52 -16.90
C ALA A 114 -0.87 -4.63 -15.80
N ILE A 115 -0.71 -3.87 -14.71
CA ILE A 115 -1.72 -3.80 -13.64
C ILE A 115 -3.06 -3.32 -14.18
N ALA A 116 -3.08 -2.25 -14.99
CA ALA A 116 -4.32 -1.72 -15.55
C ALA A 116 -5.04 -2.75 -16.44
N ILE A 117 -4.29 -3.54 -17.23
CA ILE A 117 -4.86 -4.63 -18.05
C ILE A 117 -5.51 -5.69 -17.16
N CYS A 118 -4.82 -6.17 -16.12
CA CYS A 118 -5.38 -7.17 -15.20
C CYS A 118 -6.66 -6.67 -14.48
N LEU A 119 -6.65 -5.40 -14.05
CA LEU A 119 -7.83 -4.78 -13.43
C LEU A 119 -9.00 -4.71 -14.42
N ARG A 120 -8.73 -4.28 -15.65
CA ARG A 120 -9.74 -4.20 -16.71
C ARG A 120 -10.31 -5.57 -17.06
N GLU A 121 -9.46 -6.56 -17.32
CA GLU A 121 -9.88 -7.93 -17.63
C GLU A 121 -10.80 -8.50 -16.55
N THR A 122 -10.48 -8.24 -15.27
CA THR A 122 -11.32 -8.67 -14.16
C THR A 122 -12.71 -8.04 -14.23
N LEU A 123 -12.80 -6.75 -14.54
CA LEU A 123 -14.06 -6.00 -14.64
C LEU A 123 -14.89 -6.36 -15.89
N GLU A 124 -14.31 -7.02 -16.89
CA GLU A 124 -15.05 -7.56 -18.04
C GLU A 124 -15.91 -8.77 -17.64
N THR A 125 -15.61 -9.43 -16.52
CA THR A 125 -16.50 -10.45 -15.95
C THR A 125 -17.57 -9.80 -15.06
N PRO A 126 -18.87 -9.99 -15.34
CA PRO A 126 -19.95 -9.43 -14.51
C PRO A 126 -19.80 -9.81 -13.03
N HIS A 127 -20.03 -8.84 -12.15
CA HIS A 127 -19.99 -8.98 -10.68
C HIS A 127 -18.62 -9.28 -10.06
N LYS A 128 -17.53 -9.36 -10.85
CA LYS A 128 -16.18 -9.42 -10.28
C LYS A 128 -15.72 -8.03 -9.85
N THR A 129 -14.92 -8.01 -8.80
CA THR A 129 -14.27 -6.82 -8.26
C THR A 129 -12.77 -7.01 -8.26
N ALA A 130 -12.03 -5.93 -8.48
CA ALA A 130 -10.58 -5.92 -8.39
C ALA A 130 -10.13 -4.75 -7.52
N ALA A 131 -8.97 -4.91 -6.86
CA ALA A 131 -8.35 -3.87 -6.06
C ALA A 131 -6.84 -3.87 -6.31
N LEU A 132 -6.25 -2.68 -6.35
CA LEU A 132 -4.80 -2.49 -6.36
C LEU A 132 -4.36 -2.06 -4.97
N ILE A 133 -3.45 -2.81 -4.37
CA ILE A 133 -2.81 -2.46 -3.10
C ILE A 133 -1.37 -2.09 -3.41
N THR A 134 -1.00 -0.83 -3.19
CA THR A 134 0.39 -0.37 -3.34
C THR A 134 0.67 0.79 -2.39
N PRO A 135 1.85 0.81 -1.71
CA PRO A 135 2.31 2.00 -1.00
C PRO A 135 2.82 3.09 -1.97
N ASP A 136 3.08 2.75 -3.23
CA ASP A 136 3.61 3.67 -4.23
C ASP A 136 2.49 4.50 -4.88
N ARG A 137 2.44 5.78 -4.50
CA ARG A 137 1.46 6.75 -5.03
C ARG A 137 1.73 7.13 -6.49
N ALA A 138 2.94 6.97 -7.00
CA ALA A 138 3.24 7.17 -8.42
C ALA A 138 2.66 6.04 -9.27
N ILE A 139 2.81 4.79 -8.84
CA ILE A 139 2.18 3.64 -9.52
C ILE A 139 0.66 3.76 -9.51
N ALA A 140 0.04 4.04 -8.35
CA ALA A 140 -1.41 4.21 -8.26
C ALA A 140 -1.95 5.28 -9.24
N ARG A 141 -1.27 6.44 -9.33
CA ARG A 141 -1.66 7.51 -10.28
C ARG A 141 -1.49 7.09 -11.74
N ARG A 142 -0.42 6.37 -12.08
CA ARG A 142 -0.20 5.88 -13.45
C ARG A 142 -1.26 4.85 -13.85
N VAL A 143 -1.56 3.89 -12.99
CA VAL A 143 -2.63 2.89 -13.22
C VAL A 143 -3.98 3.58 -13.43
N ARG A 144 -4.32 4.57 -12.59
CA ARG A 144 -5.55 5.36 -12.74
C ARG A 144 -5.60 6.09 -14.08
N ALA A 145 -4.48 6.66 -14.54
CA ALA A 145 -4.41 7.32 -15.84
C ALA A 145 -4.63 6.33 -16.99
N GLU A 146 -4.04 5.13 -16.92
CA GLU A 146 -4.26 4.08 -17.94
C GLU A 146 -5.71 3.60 -17.97
N LEU A 147 -6.33 3.35 -16.81
CA LEU A 147 -7.74 2.98 -16.71
C LEU A 147 -8.67 4.07 -17.25
N ALA A 148 -8.36 5.35 -16.99
CA ALA A 148 -9.14 6.47 -17.50
C ALA A 148 -9.17 6.54 -19.04
N ARG A 149 -8.11 6.07 -19.72
CA ARG A 149 -8.08 5.98 -21.20
C ARG A 149 -9.11 4.99 -21.74
N TRP A 150 -9.55 4.04 -20.93
CA TRP A 150 -10.61 3.09 -21.26
C TRP A 150 -11.97 3.48 -20.66
N GLY A 151 -12.08 4.68 -20.08
CA GLY A 151 -13.32 5.14 -19.45
C GLY A 151 -13.62 4.46 -18.11
N LEU A 152 -12.64 3.78 -17.50
CA LEU A 152 -12.79 3.15 -16.20
C LEU A 152 -12.36 4.13 -15.09
N SER A 153 -13.29 4.42 -14.19
CA SER A 153 -13.05 5.25 -13.00
C SER A 153 -12.91 4.33 -11.79
N VAL A 154 -11.81 4.49 -11.04
CA VAL A 154 -11.53 3.73 -9.82
C VAL A 154 -11.47 4.65 -8.62
N ASP A 155 -11.96 4.16 -7.48
CA ASP A 155 -11.86 4.85 -6.20
C ASP A 155 -10.44 4.66 -5.63
N ASP A 156 -9.82 5.76 -5.20
CA ASP A 156 -8.49 5.76 -4.60
C ASP A 156 -8.63 6.16 -3.14
N SER A 157 -8.59 5.15 -2.27
CA SER A 157 -8.73 5.33 -0.82
C SER A 157 -7.61 6.18 -0.20
N GLY A 158 -6.47 6.31 -0.87
CA GLY A 158 -5.39 7.21 -0.46
C GLY A 158 -5.68 8.69 -0.76
N GLY A 159 -6.74 8.95 -1.54
CA GLY A 159 -7.18 10.28 -1.93
C GLY A 159 -6.15 11.05 -2.76
N GLU A 160 -6.48 12.31 -3.00
CA GLU A 160 -5.56 13.26 -3.61
C GLU A 160 -4.88 14.08 -2.52
N PRO A 161 -3.53 14.17 -2.48
CA PRO A 161 -2.85 15.06 -1.56
C PRO A 161 -3.37 16.49 -1.70
N LEU A 162 -3.64 17.18 -0.58
CA LEU A 162 -4.20 18.54 -0.61
C LEU A 162 -3.44 19.45 -1.58
N GLY A 163 -2.11 19.40 -1.58
CA GLY A 163 -1.25 20.21 -2.45
C GLY A 163 -1.31 19.89 -3.95
N ALA A 164 -1.94 18.77 -4.35
CA ALA A 164 -2.22 18.42 -5.74
C ALA A 164 -3.63 18.85 -6.17
N THR A 165 -4.55 19.04 -5.22
CA THR A 165 -5.87 19.60 -5.50
C THR A 165 -5.76 21.05 -5.99
N GLN A 166 -6.73 21.53 -6.77
CA GLN A 166 -6.79 22.91 -7.24
C GLN A 166 -6.77 23.92 -6.07
N ALA A 167 -7.44 23.62 -4.96
CA ALA A 167 -7.48 24.49 -3.78
C ALA A 167 -6.13 24.54 -3.06
N GLY A 168 -5.45 23.40 -2.88
CA GLY A 168 -4.14 23.38 -2.24
C GLY A 168 -3.02 23.92 -3.12
N ALA A 169 -3.09 23.72 -4.45
CA ALA A 169 -2.20 24.38 -5.41
C ALA A 169 -2.34 25.91 -5.34
N PHE A 170 -3.58 26.41 -5.28
CA PHE A 170 -3.85 27.83 -5.08
C PHE A 170 -3.28 28.36 -3.76
N ALA A 171 -3.56 27.67 -2.64
CA ALA A 171 -3.07 28.07 -1.32
C ALA A 171 -1.53 28.11 -1.26
N ARG A 172 -0.85 27.13 -1.88
CA ARG A 172 0.61 27.12 -2.00
C ARG A 172 1.14 28.30 -2.82
N ALA A 173 0.52 28.60 -3.96
CA ALA A 173 0.92 29.75 -4.77
C ALA A 173 0.76 31.07 -3.99
N ALA A 174 -0.33 31.21 -3.23
CA ALA A 174 -0.57 32.38 -2.40
C ALA A 174 0.47 32.52 -1.27
N LEU A 175 0.81 31.41 -0.61
CA LEU A 175 1.84 31.39 0.43
C LEU A 175 3.21 31.75 -0.13
N SER A 176 3.63 31.13 -1.25
CA SER A 176 4.92 31.43 -1.88
C SER A 176 5.02 32.90 -2.31
N ALA A 177 3.95 33.47 -2.87
CA ALA A 177 3.92 34.90 -3.20
C ALA A 177 4.10 35.80 -1.96
N ALA A 178 3.51 35.42 -0.82
CA ALA A 178 3.59 36.18 0.43
C ALA A 178 4.94 36.03 1.14
N THR A 179 5.55 34.84 1.09
CA THR A 179 6.83 34.54 1.76
C THR A 179 8.03 34.96 0.94
N ASP A 180 8.07 34.56 -0.33
CA ASP A 180 9.26 34.72 -1.17
C ASP A 180 9.32 36.13 -1.76
N ARG A 181 8.15 36.77 -1.92
CA ARG A 181 8.00 38.14 -2.46
C ARG A 181 8.78 38.35 -3.76
N SER A 182 8.90 37.31 -4.57
CA SER A 182 9.54 37.35 -5.88
C SER A 182 8.51 37.55 -6.97
N ASP A 183 8.93 38.17 -8.07
CA ASP A 183 8.10 38.36 -9.25
C ASP A 183 7.58 37.02 -9.80
N VAL A 184 8.42 35.98 -9.77
CA VAL A 184 8.06 34.63 -10.21
C VAL A 184 6.92 34.05 -9.37
N ALA A 185 6.99 34.16 -8.04
CA ALA A 185 5.93 33.68 -7.15
C ALA A 185 4.63 34.48 -7.33
N PHE A 186 4.74 35.79 -7.54
CA PHE A 186 3.59 36.65 -7.78
C PHE A 186 2.90 36.34 -9.13
N LEU A 187 3.68 36.15 -10.19
CA LEU A 187 3.18 35.75 -11.52
C LEU A 187 2.54 34.35 -11.48
N ALA A 188 3.14 33.40 -10.76
CA ALA A 188 2.58 32.06 -10.58
C ALA A 188 1.21 32.10 -9.87
N LEU A 189 1.06 32.96 -8.86
CA LEU A 189 -0.22 33.21 -8.20
C LEU A 189 -1.24 33.82 -9.16
N LEU A 190 -0.88 34.88 -9.88
CA LEU A 190 -1.77 35.57 -10.83
C LEU A 190 -2.22 34.68 -11.99
N GLY A 191 -1.38 33.73 -12.42
CA GLY A 191 -1.71 32.75 -13.46
C GLY A 191 -2.58 31.58 -12.99
N HIS A 192 -2.81 31.43 -11.69
CA HIS A 192 -3.56 30.31 -11.13
C HIS A 192 -5.07 30.43 -11.40
N SER A 193 -5.75 29.32 -11.72
CA SER A 193 -7.19 29.32 -12.08
C SER A 193 -8.13 29.81 -10.97
N GLY A 194 -7.69 29.74 -9.71
CA GLY A 194 -8.41 30.27 -8.54
C GLY A 194 -8.24 31.77 -8.32
N VAL A 195 -7.25 32.40 -8.94
CA VAL A 195 -7.08 33.86 -8.96
C VAL A 195 -7.78 34.34 -10.21
N ALA A 196 -9.01 34.81 -10.05
CA ALA A 196 -9.74 35.44 -11.14
C ALA A 196 -9.55 36.97 -11.09
N PRO A 197 -8.64 37.53 -11.92
CA PRO A 197 -8.81 38.90 -12.36
C PRO A 197 -8.87 39.04 -13.89
N THR A 198 -8.83 37.97 -14.69
CA THR A 198 -9.06 38.08 -16.14
C THR A 198 -9.61 36.79 -16.74
N GLN A 199 -10.87 36.82 -17.21
CA GLN A 199 -11.38 35.86 -18.20
C GLN A 199 -10.70 36.00 -19.58
N ASP A 200 -9.68 36.87 -19.70
CA ASP A 200 -8.95 37.11 -20.93
C ASP A 200 -7.49 36.67 -20.79
N ARG A 201 -7.26 35.36 -20.87
CA ARG A 201 -5.92 34.74 -20.86
C ARG A 201 -5.02 35.25 -21.99
N ALA A 202 -5.60 35.80 -23.08
CA ALA A 202 -4.83 36.33 -24.21
C ALA A 202 -4.01 37.57 -23.85
N ARG A 203 -4.47 38.38 -22.87
CA ARG A 203 -3.74 39.57 -22.42
C ARG A 203 -2.54 39.27 -21.55
N THR A 204 -2.59 38.21 -20.74
CA THR A 204 -1.51 37.88 -19.79
C THR A 204 -0.29 37.27 -20.49
N LEU A 205 -0.49 36.57 -21.61
CA LEU A 205 0.60 36.01 -22.43
C LEU A 205 1.39 37.06 -23.21
N GLY A 206 0.85 38.28 -23.40
CA GLY A 206 1.54 39.39 -24.06
C GLY A 206 2.42 40.25 -23.16
N LEU A 207 2.51 39.92 -21.86
CA LEU A 207 3.31 40.63 -20.86
C LEU A 207 4.57 39.85 -20.42
N ALA A 208 4.81 38.67 -20.99
CA ALA A 208 6.05 37.89 -20.84
C ALA A 208 6.90 38.04 -22.12
#